data_AF-A0A8A1LAQ0-F1
#
_entry.id   AF-A0A8A1LAQ0-F1
#
_cell.length_a   1.000
_cell.length_b   1.000
_cell.length_c   1.000
_cell.angle_alpha   90.00
_cell.angle_beta   90.00
_cell.angle_gamma   90.00
#
_symmetry.space_group_name_H-M   'P 1'
#
loop_
_entity.id
_entity.type
_entity.pdbx_description
1 polymer ?
#
loop_
_entity_poly.entity_id
_entity_poly.type
_entity_poly.pdbx_seq_one_letter_code
_entity_poly.pdbx_strand_id
1 'polypeptide(L)'
;MFLSDLANDQSFQIYVSTLTSSRRIFSVTIAILGLFLASFPGEQPEYADWSQFLLQIGQTIFPSGVNLGKRFSALGLDLIVFAIFLSPTTKSILSKRLFLFLGRNSFAVYLCHGTLLRVVLTWMIYGISGQPWEPTKNKDGEVVPPPWLPRGGPVVFAIAIPIWICIVYFVAHLWTTYVDAFCARLTHRLEAHVFEPNEKEHGRLPR
;
A
#
# COMPACT_ATOMS: atom_id res chain seq x y z
N MET A 1 -3.20 -18.81 -2.21
CA MET A 1 -3.17 -20.23 -1.80
C MET A 1 -2.20 -21.03 -2.68
N PHE A 2 -2.40 -21.08 -4.00
CA PHE A 2 -1.49 -21.78 -4.94
C PHE A 2 0.02 -21.52 -4.74
N LEU A 3 0.44 -20.25 -4.64
CA LEU A 3 1.86 -19.92 -4.43
C LEU A 3 2.40 -20.38 -3.08
N SER A 4 1.55 -20.49 -2.06
CA SER A 4 1.96 -20.99 -0.74
C SER A 4 2.20 -22.49 -0.76
N ASP A 5 1.37 -23.24 -1.48
CA ASP A 5 1.54 -24.68 -1.63
C ASP A 5 2.79 -24.98 -2.47
N LEU A 6 2.99 -24.22 -3.54
CA LEU A 6 4.19 -24.31 -4.39
C LEU A 6 5.47 -23.86 -3.66
N ALA A 7 5.34 -22.98 -2.65
CA ALA A 7 6.46 -22.60 -1.78
C ALA A 7 6.91 -23.76 -0.89
N ASN A 8 5.97 -24.59 -0.43
CA ASN A 8 6.21 -25.69 0.50
C ASN A 8 6.64 -26.98 -0.22
N ASP A 9 6.43 -27.10 -1.52
CA ASP A 9 6.87 -28.26 -2.29
C ASP A 9 8.39 -28.25 -2.53
N GLN A 10 9.09 -29.19 -1.88
CA GLN A 10 10.53 -29.35 -1.97
C GLN A 10 11.00 -29.73 -3.38
N SER A 11 10.20 -30.50 -4.13
CA SER A 11 10.58 -30.97 -5.47
C SER A 11 10.68 -29.80 -6.45
N PHE A 12 9.70 -28.89 -6.39
CA PHE A 12 9.71 -27.65 -7.15
C PHE A 12 10.88 -26.74 -6.77
N GLN A 13 11.18 -26.56 -5.48
CA GLN A 13 12.30 -25.72 -5.05
C GLN A 13 13.64 -26.25 -5.54
N ILE A 14 13.85 -27.57 -5.51
CA ILE A 14 15.06 -28.21 -6.03
C ILE A 14 15.16 -27.97 -7.54
N TYR A 15 14.09 -28.19 -8.30
CA TYR A 15 14.07 -27.93 -9.74
C TYR A 15 14.37 -26.47 -10.11
N VAL A 16 13.76 -25.52 -9.39
CA VAL A 16 14.00 -24.09 -9.60
C VAL A 16 15.42 -23.68 -9.21
N SER A 17 16.05 -24.41 -8.27
CA SER A 17 17.42 -24.13 -7.84
C SER A 17 18.48 -24.50 -8.87
N THR A 18 18.23 -25.52 -9.71
CA THR A 18 19.19 -25.96 -10.75
C THR A 18 19.28 -24.98 -11.93
N LEU A 19 18.19 -24.26 -12.22
CA LEU A 19 18.07 -23.35 -13.37
C LEU A 19 18.48 -21.90 -13.06
N THR A 20 19.62 -21.68 -12.42
CA THR A 20 20.00 -20.36 -11.84
C THR A 20 19.96 -19.18 -12.83
N SER A 21 20.57 -19.33 -14.02
CA SER A 21 20.63 -18.26 -15.03
C SER A 21 19.29 -18.02 -15.74
N SER A 22 18.63 -19.10 -16.18
CA SER A 22 17.33 -19.01 -16.85
C SER A 22 16.27 -18.40 -15.94
N ARG A 23 16.25 -18.83 -14.67
CA ARG A 23 15.37 -18.28 -13.63
C ARG A 23 15.60 -16.80 -13.40
N ARG A 24 16.86 -16.34 -13.35
CA ARG A 24 17.18 -14.92 -13.15
C ARG A 24 16.66 -14.07 -14.31
N ILE A 25 16.90 -14.50 -15.55
CA ILE A 25 16.41 -13.81 -16.75
C ILE A 25 14.88 -13.75 -16.72
N PHE A 26 14.24 -14.90 -16.51
CA PHE A 26 12.78 -14.99 -16.49
C PHE A 26 12.15 -14.12 -15.39
N SER A 27 12.70 -14.15 -14.16
CA SER A 27 12.25 -13.30 -13.06
C SER A 27 12.38 -11.80 -13.38
N VAL A 28 13.50 -11.38 -13.96
CA VAL A 28 13.71 -9.97 -14.36
C VAL A 28 12.73 -9.57 -15.47
N THR A 29 12.55 -10.40 -16.50
CA THR A 29 11.61 -10.13 -17.58
C THR A 29 10.18 -10.01 -17.06
N ILE A 30 9.76 -10.91 -16.17
CA ILE A 30 8.42 -10.83 -15.55
C ILE A 30 8.30 -9.59 -14.68
N ALA A 31 9.33 -9.22 -13.90
CA ALA A 31 9.29 -8.02 -13.08
C ALA A 31 9.14 -6.76 -13.93
N ILE A 32 9.88 -6.66 -15.05
CA ILE A 32 9.78 -5.55 -16.00
C ILE A 32 8.39 -5.52 -16.65
N LEU A 33 7.88 -6.67 -17.08
CA LEU A 33 6.54 -6.78 -17.66
C LEU A 33 5.46 -6.38 -16.64
N GLY A 34 5.59 -6.83 -15.39
CA GLY A 34 4.68 -6.48 -14.30
C GLY A 34 4.70 -4.98 -14.00
N LEU A 35 5.88 -4.36 -13.99
CA LEU A 35 6.04 -2.90 -13.83
C LEU A 35 5.44 -2.13 -15.02
N PHE A 36 5.64 -2.61 -16.24
CA PHE A 36 5.06 -2.01 -17.45
C PHE A 36 3.53 -2.03 -17.39
N LEU A 37 2.93 -3.16 -16.99
CA LEU A 37 1.48 -3.30 -16.84
C LEU A 37 0.95 -2.48 -15.66
N ALA A 38 1.66 -2.46 -14.53
CA ALA A 38 1.29 -1.66 -13.36
C ALA A 38 1.40 -0.15 -13.60
N SER A 39 2.19 0.28 -14.58
CA SER A 39 2.34 1.69 -14.95
C SER A 39 1.10 2.27 -15.63
N PHE A 40 0.14 1.44 -16.07
CA PHE A 40 -1.04 1.89 -16.80
C PHE A 40 -1.78 3.04 -16.08
N PRO A 41 -2.02 4.19 -16.74
CA PRO A 41 -2.64 5.33 -16.11
C PRO A 41 -4.14 5.07 -15.87
N GLY A 42 -4.62 5.40 -14.66
CA GLY A 42 -6.03 5.27 -14.32
C GLY A 42 -6.93 6.28 -15.05
N GLU A 43 -6.37 7.44 -15.36
CA GLU A 43 -7.05 8.57 -16.02
C GLU A 43 -6.35 8.88 -17.35
N GLN A 44 -7.13 9.18 -18.39
CA GLN A 44 -6.65 9.60 -19.71
C GLN A 44 -5.55 8.68 -20.33
N PRO A 45 -5.84 7.38 -20.53
CA PRO A 45 -4.90 6.43 -21.14
C PRO A 45 -4.55 6.72 -22.61
N GLU A 46 -5.20 7.70 -23.22
CA GLU A 46 -4.99 8.11 -24.62
C GLU A 46 -3.78 9.03 -24.81
N TYR A 47 -3.20 9.58 -23.74
CA TYR A 47 -2.13 10.58 -23.83
C TYR A 47 -0.75 10.02 -24.15
N ALA A 48 -0.58 8.70 -24.13
CA ALA A 48 0.67 8.05 -24.51
C ALA A 48 0.42 6.77 -25.32
N ASP A 49 1.26 6.53 -26.32
CA ASP A 49 1.10 5.40 -27.24
C ASP A 49 1.17 4.04 -26.53
N TRP A 50 2.05 3.92 -25.52
CA TRP A 50 2.19 2.68 -24.74
C TRP A 50 0.96 2.41 -23.86
N SER A 51 0.31 3.45 -23.31
CA SER A 51 -0.91 3.29 -22.53
C SER A 51 -2.11 3.03 -23.43
N GLN A 52 -2.13 3.58 -24.64
CA GLN A 52 -3.15 3.26 -25.64
C GLN A 52 -3.05 1.80 -26.11
N PHE A 53 -1.83 1.29 -26.32
CA PHE A 53 -1.60 -0.12 -26.61
C PHE A 53 -2.13 -1.03 -25.48
N LEU A 54 -1.84 -0.69 -24.22
CA LEU A 54 -2.38 -1.41 -23.08
C LEU A 54 -3.91 -1.30 -22.98
N LEU A 55 -4.50 -0.16 -23.34
CA LEU A 55 -5.95 0.03 -23.37
C LEU A 55 -6.62 -0.93 -24.36
N GLN A 56 -6.06 -1.06 -25.57
CA GLN A 56 -6.58 -1.98 -26.60
C GLN A 56 -6.53 -3.44 -26.15
N ILE A 57 -5.41 -3.85 -25.55
CA ILE A 57 -5.26 -5.19 -24.96
C ILE A 57 -6.26 -5.38 -23.83
N GLY A 58 -6.39 -4.39 -22.95
CA GLY A 58 -7.26 -4.44 -21.77
C GLY A 58 -8.73 -4.57 -22.11
N GLN A 59 -9.18 -3.86 -23.15
CA GLN A 59 -10.57 -3.96 -23.65
C GLN A 59 -10.89 -5.33 -24.27
N THR A 60 -9.88 -6.06 -24.73
CA THR A 60 -10.04 -7.41 -25.29
C THR A 60 -10.04 -8.48 -24.19
N ILE A 61 -9.18 -8.31 -23.18
CA ILE A 61 -8.98 -9.30 -22.12
C ILE A 61 -10.02 -9.16 -21.00
N PHE A 62 -10.33 -7.92 -20.61
CA PHE A 62 -11.22 -7.64 -19.49
C PHE A 62 -12.65 -7.35 -19.96
N PRO A 63 -13.67 -7.78 -19.18
CA PRO A 63 -15.06 -7.49 -19.51
C PRO A 63 -15.35 -5.99 -19.50
N SER A 64 -16.31 -5.55 -20.31
CA SER A 64 -16.68 -4.14 -20.42
C SER A 64 -17.22 -3.56 -19.10
N GLY A 65 -16.99 -2.27 -18.87
CA GLY A 65 -17.47 -1.56 -17.67
C GLY A 65 -16.62 -1.73 -16.40
N VAL A 66 -15.48 -2.43 -16.48
CA VAL A 66 -14.56 -2.53 -15.32
C VAL A 66 -13.56 -1.38 -15.29
N ASN A 67 -13.09 -1.03 -14.09
CA ASN A 67 -12.01 -0.07 -13.92
C ASN A 67 -10.68 -0.71 -14.37
N LEU A 68 -10.30 -0.46 -15.62
CA LEU A 68 -9.10 -1.02 -16.25
C LEU A 68 -7.82 -0.69 -15.49
N GLY A 69 -7.72 0.53 -14.94
CA GLY A 69 -6.58 0.94 -14.09
C GLY A 69 -6.35 -0.03 -12.93
N LYS A 70 -7.40 -0.30 -12.15
CA LYS A 70 -7.30 -1.27 -11.04
C LYS A 70 -6.96 -2.68 -11.50
N ARG A 71 -7.46 -3.11 -12.67
CA ARG A 71 -7.20 -4.47 -13.21
C ARG A 71 -5.75 -4.63 -13.66
N PHE A 72 -5.22 -3.65 -14.39
CA PHE A 72 -3.82 -3.64 -14.81
C PHE A 72 -2.86 -3.54 -13.63
N SER A 73 -3.17 -2.70 -12.62
CA SER A 73 -2.38 -2.64 -11.39
C SER A 73 -2.40 -3.96 -10.62
N ALA A 74 -3.55 -4.65 -10.53
CA ALA A 74 -3.64 -5.95 -9.87
C ALA A 74 -2.82 -7.01 -10.61
N LEU A 75 -2.98 -7.12 -11.93
CA LEU A 75 -2.25 -8.08 -12.76
C LEU A 75 -0.74 -7.80 -12.72
N GLY A 76 -0.33 -6.54 -12.84
CA GLY A 76 1.08 -6.14 -12.72
C GLY A 76 1.67 -6.48 -11.35
N LEU A 77 0.91 -6.27 -10.27
CA LEU A 77 1.31 -6.65 -8.92
C LEU A 77 1.47 -8.17 -8.78
N ASP A 78 0.54 -8.96 -9.32
CA ASP A 78 0.61 -10.44 -9.28
C ASP A 78 1.87 -10.96 -9.99
N LEU A 79 2.21 -10.38 -11.15
CA LEU A 79 3.45 -10.70 -11.87
C LEU A 79 4.70 -10.31 -11.07
N ILE A 80 4.70 -9.14 -10.43
CA ILE A 80 5.82 -8.71 -9.57
C ILE A 80 5.97 -9.65 -8.38
N VAL A 81 4.87 -10.03 -7.71
CA VAL A 81 4.89 -10.99 -6.60
C VAL A 81 5.45 -12.34 -7.07
N PHE A 82 5.04 -12.81 -8.25
CA PHE A 82 5.58 -14.04 -8.84
C PHE A 82 7.08 -13.93 -9.16
N ALA A 83 7.54 -12.80 -9.70
CA ALA A 83 8.95 -12.55 -9.95
C ALA A 83 9.78 -12.54 -8.64
N ILE A 84 9.26 -11.92 -7.58
CA ILE A 84 9.87 -11.94 -6.23
C ILE A 84 9.91 -13.37 -5.69
N PHE A 85 8.82 -14.13 -5.87
CA PHE A 85 8.74 -15.52 -5.45
C PHE A 85 9.80 -16.40 -6.12
N LEU A 86 10.14 -16.12 -7.38
CA LEU A 86 11.15 -16.88 -8.10
C LEU A 86 12.60 -16.41 -7.81
N SER A 87 12.78 -15.16 -7.35
CA SER A 87 14.10 -14.55 -7.14
C SER A 87 14.59 -14.67 -5.69
N PRO A 88 15.59 -15.51 -5.38
CA PRO A 88 16.12 -15.62 -4.02
C PRO A 88 16.87 -14.34 -3.57
N THR A 89 17.49 -13.61 -4.50
CA THR A 89 18.16 -12.33 -4.19
C THR A 89 17.15 -11.28 -3.75
N THR A 90 16.01 -11.19 -4.43
CA THR A 90 14.96 -10.23 -4.08
C THR A 90 14.33 -10.58 -2.74
N LYS A 91 14.06 -11.88 -2.48
CA LYS A 91 13.61 -12.34 -1.15
C LYS A 91 14.58 -11.94 -0.04
N SER A 92 15.89 -12.13 -0.26
CA SER A 92 16.92 -11.76 0.72
C SER A 92 16.98 -10.25 0.99
N ILE A 93 16.73 -9.42 -0.01
CA ILE A 93 16.67 -7.97 0.17
C ILE A 93 15.41 -7.58 0.96
N LEU A 94 14.24 -8.13 0.60
CA LEU A 94 12.97 -7.83 1.25
C LEU A 94 12.87 -8.40 2.67
N SER A 95 13.64 -9.44 3.00
CA SER A 95 13.71 -10.00 4.37
C SER A 95 14.62 -9.21 5.31
N LYS A 96 15.25 -8.11 4.85
CA LYS A 96 16.01 -7.23 5.74
C LYS A 96 15.07 -6.56 6.76
N ARG A 97 15.58 -6.38 7.99
CA ARG A 97 14.84 -5.83 9.14
C ARG A 97 14.08 -4.52 8.82
N LEU A 98 14.68 -3.65 8.01
CA LEU A 98 14.08 -2.39 7.60
C LEU A 98 12.81 -2.61 6.77
N PHE A 99 12.86 -3.43 5.72
CA PHE A 99 11.71 -3.72 4.86
C PHE A 99 10.61 -4.48 5.60
N LEU A 100 10.97 -5.40 6.50
CA LEU A 100 10.01 -6.06 7.37
C LEU A 100 9.34 -5.08 8.33
N PHE A 101 10.08 -4.10 8.87
CA PHE A 101 9.51 -3.05 9.70
C PHE A 101 8.54 -2.16 8.91
N LEU A 102 8.91 -1.73 7.70
CA LEU A 102 8.03 -0.96 6.82
C LEU A 102 6.77 -1.77 6.47
N GLY A 103 6.93 -3.05 6.11
CA GLY A 103 5.84 -3.95 5.79
C GLY A 103 4.86 -4.12 6.95
N ARG A 104 5.37 -4.35 8.17
CA ARG A 104 4.55 -4.49 9.39
C ARG A 104 3.68 -3.26 9.67
N ASN A 105 4.22 -2.06 9.46
CA ASN A 105 3.49 -0.81 9.74
C ASN A 105 2.72 -0.28 8.51
N SER A 106 2.85 -0.89 7.33
CA SER A 106 2.32 -0.36 6.06
C SER A 106 0.80 -0.13 6.09
N PHE A 107 0.06 -1.05 6.69
CA PHE A 107 -1.39 -0.92 6.84
C PHE A 107 -1.78 0.24 7.74
N ALA A 108 -1.13 0.39 8.89
CA ALA A 108 -1.37 1.52 9.79
C ALA A 108 -1.00 2.87 9.16
N VAL A 109 0.08 2.92 8.36
CA VAL A 109 0.42 4.09 7.56
C VAL A 109 -0.71 4.41 6.58
N TYR A 110 -1.25 3.41 5.86
CA TYR A 110 -2.36 3.60 4.94
C TYR A 110 -3.60 4.18 5.62
N LEU A 111 -3.92 3.76 6.85
CA LEU A 111 -5.04 4.32 7.60
C LEU A 111 -4.78 5.76 8.08
N CYS A 112 -3.58 6.02 8.62
CA CYS A 112 -3.28 7.29 9.29
C CYS A 112 -2.85 8.40 8.32
N HIS A 113 -2.19 8.07 7.20
CA HIS A 113 -1.57 9.07 6.33
C HIS A 113 -2.58 10.09 5.78
N GLY A 114 -3.78 9.65 5.39
CA GLY A 114 -4.79 10.55 4.81
C GLY A 114 -5.27 11.62 5.80
N THR A 115 -5.47 11.25 7.07
CA THR A 115 -5.86 12.21 8.13
C THR A 115 -4.69 13.12 8.51
N LEU A 116 -3.50 12.56 8.66
CA LEU A 116 -2.28 13.32 8.96
C LEU A 116 -1.89 14.27 7.82
N LEU A 117 -2.19 13.94 6.57
CA LEU A 117 -1.99 14.83 5.43
C LEU A 117 -2.94 16.04 5.55
N ARG A 118 -4.23 15.81 5.80
CA ARG A 118 -5.24 16.88 5.86
C ARG A 118 -5.05 17.82 7.05
N VAL A 119 -4.60 17.30 8.19
CA VAL A 119 -4.45 18.10 9.42
C VAL A 119 -3.01 18.52 9.62
N VAL A 120 -2.11 17.57 9.88
CA VAL A 120 -0.73 17.86 10.31
C VAL A 120 0.10 18.48 9.19
N LEU A 121 0.09 17.90 7.99
CA LEU A 121 0.88 18.45 6.87
C LEU A 121 0.37 19.82 6.44
N THR A 122 -0.96 20.00 6.39
CA THR A 122 -1.57 21.30 6.09
C THR A 122 -1.11 22.36 7.10
N TRP A 123 -1.12 22.06 8.40
CA TRP A 123 -0.63 22.99 9.42
C TRP A 123 0.87 23.27 9.31
N MET A 124 1.67 22.29 8.89
CA MET A 124 3.12 22.50 8.67
C MET A 124 3.41 23.38 7.44
N ILE A 125 2.63 23.27 6.36
CA ILE A 125 2.85 24.01 5.11
C ILE A 125 2.23 25.40 5.14
N TYR A 126 1.02 25.51 5.68
CA TYR A 126 0.22 26.75 5.67
C TYR A 126 0.21 27.45 7.03
N GLY A 127 0.75 26.83 8.07
CA GLY A 127 0.72 27.35 9.44
C GLY A 127 -0.60 27.07 10.15
N ILE A 128 -0.63 27.44 11.42
CA ILE A 128 -1.86 27.44 12.23
C ILE A 128 -2.48 28.83 12.07
N SER A 129 -3.47 28.97 11.18
CA SER A 129 -4.21 30.21 11.02
C SER A 129 -5.60 30.09 11.62
N GLY A 130 -5.90 30.96 12.58
CA GLY A 130 -7.26 31.25 13.04
C GLY A 130 -7.89 32.45 12.34
N GLN A 131 -7.35 32.87 11.17
CA GLN A 131 -7.86 34.05 10.46
C GLN A 131 -9.30 33.80 9.96
N PRO A 132 -10.13 34.85 9.90
CA PRO A 132 -11.56 34.68 9.73
C PRO A 132 -11.87 34.11 8.35
N TRP A 133 -12.73 33.11 8.31
CA TRP A 133 -13.46 32.69 7.11
C TRP A 133 -14.58 33.68 6.75
N GLU A 134 -14.63 34.82 7.44
CA GLU A 134 -15.65 35.83 7.23
C GLU A 134 -15.28 36.75 6.06
N PRO A 135 -16.24 37.02 5.17
CA PRO A 135 -16.04 37.96 4.07
C PRO A 135 -15.76 39.36 4.60
N THR A 136 -14.53 39.84 4.42
CA THR A 136 -14.18 41.24 4.71
C THR A 136 -14.77 42.15 3.63
N LYS A 137 -15.54 43.17 4.04
CA LYS A 137 -16.00 44.22 3.13
C LYS A 137 -14.86 45.22 2.88
N ASN A 138 -14.62 45.52 1.61
CA ASN A 138 -13.70 46.58 1.23
C ASN A 138 -14.32 47.96 1.53
N LYS A 139 -13.52 49.04 1.45
CA LYS A 139 -14.00 50.42 1.68
C LYS A 139 -15.15 50.86 0.76
N ASP A 140 -15.30 50.19 -0.38
CA ASP A 140 -16.36 50.39 -1.37
C ASP A 140 -17.61 49.49 -1.15
N GLY A 141 -17.68 48.75 -0.04
CA GLY A 141 -18.82 47.92 0.33
C GLY A 141 -18.90 46.55 -0.37
N GLU A 142 -17.97 46.25 -1.27
CA GLU A 142 -17.86 44.96 -1.95
C GLU A 142 -17.33 43.86 -1.03
N VAL A 143 -17.93 42.68 -1.16
CA VAL A 143 -17.55 41.47 -0.41
C VAL A 143 -16.36 40.83 -1.10
N VAL A 144 -15.16 40.98 -0.51
CA VAL A 144 -13.95 40.35 -1.03
C VAL A 144 -13.79 38.98 -0.36
N PRO A 145 -13.63 37.89 -1.13
CA PRO A 145 -13.33 36.59 -0.55
C PRO A 145 -12.05 36.67 0.28
N PRO A 146 -11.97 35.98 1.43
CA PRO A 146 -10.80 36.04 2.30
C PRO A 146 -9.55 35.65 1.50
N PRO A 147 -8.40 36.32 1.74
CA PRO A 147 -7.18 36.00 1.04
C PRO A 147 -6.80 34.53 1.32
N TRP A 148 -6.49 33.78 0.24
CA TRP A 148 -6.01 32.41 0.36
C TRP A 148 -4.81 32.35 1.30
N LEU A 149 -4.74 31.34 2.17
CA LEU A 149 -3.60 31.16 3.06
C LEU A 149 -2.30 31.12 2.23
N PRO A 150 -1.34 32.03 2.48
CA PRO A 150 -0.10 32.01 1.74
C PRO A 150 0.63 30.69 2.05
N ARG A 151 1.02 29.96 1.01
CA ARG A 151 1.83 28.77 1.15
C ARG A 151 3.19 29.17 1.74
N GLY A 152 3.68 28.41 2.73
CA GLY A 152 5.06 28.54 3.19
C GLY A 152 6.05 28.46 2.03
N GLY A 153 7.20 29.14 2.16
CA GLY A 153 8.22 29.15 1.11
C GLY A 153 8.73 27.74 0.76
N PRO A 154 9.44 27.58 -0.39
CA PRO A 154 9.94 26.27 -0.85
C PRO A 154 10.77 25.50 0.18
N VAL A 155 11.50 26.21 1.04
CA VAL A 155 12.31 25.65 2.12
C VAL A 155 11.44 25.00 3.21
N VAL A 156 10.32 25.64 3.56
CA VAL A 156 9.36 25.08 4.54
C VAL A 156 8.81 23.77 4.01
N PHE A 157 8.46 23.71 2.73
CA PHE A 157 7.97 22.50 2.08
C PHE A 157 9.03 21.37 2.08
N ALA A 158 10.28 21.70 1.72
CA ALA A 158 11.38 20.74 1.68
C ALA A 158 11.70 20.12 3.05
N ILE A 159 11.53 20.89 4.14
CA ILE A 159 11.73 20.41 5.52
C ILE A 159 10.47 19.72 6.08
N ALA A 160 9.29 20.23 5.73
CA ALA A 160 8.02 19.71 6.24
C ALA A 160 7.74 18.28 5.76
N ILE A 161 8.07 17.94 4.52
CA ILE A 161 7.81 16.59 3.98
C ILE A 161 8.58 15.51 4.76
N PRO A 162 9.92 15.57 4.92
CA PRO A 162 10.64 14.57 5.69
C PRO A 162 10.15 14.45 7.13
N ILE A 163 9.89 15.58 7.80
CA ILE A 163 9.38 15.59 9.18
C ILE A 163 8.00 14.93 9.24
N TRP A 164 7.11 15.26 8.30
CA TRP A 164 5.79 14.66 8.23
C TRP A 164 5.86 13.15 7.99
N ILE A 165 6.74 12.67 7.11
CA ILE A 165 6.96 11.22 6.91
C ILE A 165 7.38 10.56 8.23
N CYS A 166 8.30 11.16 8.98
CA CYS A 166 8.70 10.65 10.29
C CYS A 166 7.51 10.59 11.27
N ILE A 167 6.66 11.62 11.31
CA ILE A 167 5.46 11.65 12.15
C ILE A 167 4.48 10.53 11.74
N VAL A 168 4.21 10.37 10.44
CA VAL A 168 3.30 9.33 9.93
C VAL A 168 3.78 7.94 10.33
N TYR A 169 5.06 7.64 10.15
CA TYR A 169 5.61 6.34 10.54
C TYR A 169 5.64 6.13 12.06
N PHE A 170 5.86 7.19 12.84
CA PHE A 170 5.79 7.13 14.29
C PHE A 170 4.38 6.82 14.79
N VAL A 171 3.37 7.54 14.29
CA VAL A 171 1.96 7.32 14.62
C VAL A 171 1.52 5.93 14.16
N ALA A 172 1.90 5.50 12.96
CA ALA A 172 1.61 4.16 12.47
C ALA A 172 2.25 3.07 13.34
N HIS A 173 3.47 3.28 13.80
CA HIS A 173 4.13 2.34 14.72
C HIS A 173 3.39 2.23 16.07
N LEU A 174 2.93 3.36 16.61
CA LEU A 174 2.10 3.36 17.82
C LEU A 174 0.77 2.64 17.58
N TRP A 175 0.11 2.90 16.45
CA TRP A 175 -1.13 2.23 16.08
C TRP A 175 -0.96 0.71 16.03
N THR A 176 0.04 0.22 15.31
CA THR A 176 0.29 -1.22 15.20
C THR A 176 0.70 -1.85 16.54
N THR A 177 1.37 -1.10 17.40
CA THR A 177 1.81 -1.62 18.71
C THR A 177 0.67 -1.68 19.72
N TYR A 178 -0.22 -0.69 19.74
CA TYR A 178 -1.26 -0.57 20.77
C TYR A 178 -2.63 -0.98 20.27
N VAL A 179 -3.07 -0.43 19.13
CA VAL A 179 -4.42 -0.64 18.59
C VAL A 179 -4.55 -2.02 17.97
N ASP A 180 -3.65 -2.39 17.04
CA ASP A 180 -3.74 -3.71 16.40
C ASP A 180 -3.57 -4.84 17.45
N ALA A 181 -2.65 -4.67 18.39
CA ALA A 181 -2.46 -5.61 19.49
C ALA A 181 -3.67 -5.68 20.44
N PHE A 182 -4.36 -4.56 20.68
CA PHE A 182 -5.59 -4.54 21.46
C PHE A 182 -6.72 -5.27 20.74
N CYS A 183 -6.93 -4.98 19.46
CA CYS A 183 -7.91 -5.69 18.63
C CYS A 183 -7.65 -7.19 18.61
N ALA A 184 -6.38 -7.61 18.47
CA ALA A 184 -6.01 -9.03 18.52
C ALA A 184 -6.37 -9.69 19.87
N ARG A 185 -6.08 -9.02 20.99
CA ARG A 185 -6.46 -9.52 22.33
C ARG A 185 -7.97 -9.60 22.50
N LEU A 186 -8.71 -8.61 22.01
CA LEU A 186 -10.17 -8.59 22.09
C LEU A 186 -10.77 -9.74 21.27
N THR A 187 -10.30 -9.94 20.04
CA THR A 187 -10.73 -11.06 19.19
C THR A 187 -10.45 -12.40 19.85
N HIS A 188 -9.25 -12.59 20.41
CA HIS A 188 -8.92 -13.84 21.12
C HIS A 188 -9.81 -14.06 22.34
N ARG A 189 -10.21 -13.00 23.06
CA ARG A 189 -11.15 -13.11 24.19
C ARG A 189 -12.56 -13.47 23.73
N LEU A 190 -13.01 -12.91 22.61
CA LEU A 190 -14.31 -13.27 22.02
C LEU A 190 -14.31 -14.70 21.50
N GLU A 191 -13.25 -15.12 20.83
CA GLU A 191 -13.05 -16.50 20.38
C GLU A 191 -13.13 -17.48 21.55
N ALA A 192 -12.37 -17.22 22.63
CA ALA A 192 -12.40 -18.06 23.84
C ALA A 192 -13.76 -18.05 24.56
N HIS A 193 -14.60 -17.03 24.33
CA HIS A 193 -15.93 -16.94 24.94
C HIS A 193 -17.01 -17.62 24.09
N VAL A 194 -16.88 -17.57 22.76
CA VAL A 194 -17.79 -18.20 21.81
C VAL A 194 -17.51 -19.70 21.68
N PHE A 195 -16.24 -20.08 21.66
CA PHE A 195 -15.79 -21.46 21.68
C PHE A 195 -15.46 -21.85 23.13
N GLU A 196 -16.48 -22.18 23.92
CA GLU A 196 -16.26 -22.80 25.23
C GLU A 196 -15.40 -24.08 25.10
N PRO A 197 -14.63 -24.46 26.13
CA PRO A 197 -13.72 -25.62 26.11
C PRO A 197 -14.40 -27.00 25.99
N ASN A 198 -15.70 -27.09 25.69
CA ASN A 198 -16.45 -28.35 25.59
C ASN A 198 -16.13 -29.18 24.34
N GLU A 199 -15.46 -28.62 23.32
CA GLU A 199 -15.13 -29.39 22.11
C GLU A 199 -13.83 -30.20 22.21
N LYS A 200 -13.02 -30.02 23.28
CA LYS A 200 -11.78 -30.79 23.48
C LYS A 200 -11.97 -32.13 24.22
N GLU A 201 -13.18 -32.46 24.66
CA GLU A 201 -13.45 -33.70 25.41
C GLU A 201 -14.05 -34.84 24.56
N HIS A 202 -14.61 -34.56 23.38
CA HIS A 202 -15.24 -35.61 22.53
C HIS A 202 -14.30 -36.27 21.49
N GLY A 203 -13.01 -35.95 21.50
CA GLY A 203 -12.03 -36.48 20.54
C GLY A 203 -11.09 -37.57 21.06
N ARG A 204 -11.21 -38.02 22.32
CA ARG A 204 -10.43 -39.16 22.82
C ARG A 204 -11.22 -40.45 22.65
N LEU A 205 -10.93 -41.15 21.55
CA LEU A 205 -11.32 -42.54 21.36
C LEU A 205 -10.87 -43.37 22.58
N PRO A 206 -11.74 -44.19 23.19
CA PRO A 206 -11.33 -45.16 24.20
C PRO A 206 -10.37 -46.19 23.55
N ARG A 207 -9.38 -46.60 24.35
CA ARG A 207 -8.29 -47.53 23.99
C ARG A 207 -8.77 -48.83 23.39
#